data_AF-A0A7C5MIZ5-F1
#
_entry.id   AF-A0A7C5MIZ5-F1
#
_cell.length_a   1.000
_cell.length_b   1.000
_cell.length_c   1.000
_cell.angle_alpha   90.00
_cell.angle_beta   90.00
_cell.angle_gamma   90.00
#
_symmetry.space_group_name_H-M   'P 1'
#
loop_
_entity.id
_entity.type
_entity.pdbx_description
1 polymer ?
#
loop_
_entity_poly.entity_id
_entity_poly.type
_entity_poly.pdbx_seq_one_letter_code
_entity_poly.pdbx_strand_id
1 'polypeptide(L)'
;VETFASYHRQNYGGCKVGVADVLIGATAQMAEYNGVAAASHIKDKIIEMIHLAETMYNCSIACSAEGHLTEAGNWYVDALLANTVKLNCTRFMYEIARLAHDIAGGFIATLPYEADYRSPVTGPYIEKYFTADPKVPTEHRIRLARLIENMTGGTALAESMHGAGSPQAMRVMLYRETNLEHKKRLARRLAKIEL
;
A
#
# COMPACT_ATOMS: atom_id res chain seq x y z
N VAL A 1 9.00 4.19 -24.45
CA VAL A 1 8.00 3.66 -23.48
C VAL A 1 8.68 3.07 -22.24
N GLU A 2 9.69 2.21 -22.41
CA GLU A 2 10.37 1.54 -21.27
C GLU A 2 11.04 2.53 -20.29
N THR A 3 11.79 3.52 -20.78
CA THR A 3 12.44 4.54 -19.93
C THR A 3 11.45 5.28 -19.04
N PHE A 4 10.34 5.76 -19.61
CA PHE A 4 9.27 6.43 -18.86
C PHE A 4 8.66 5.49 -17.81
N ALA A 5 8.35 4.26 -18.21
CA ALA A 5 7.74 3.28 -17.32
C ALA A 5 8.66 2.98 -16.13
N SER A 6 9.98 2.84 -16.31
CA SER A 6 10.91 2.56 -15.22
C SER A 6 10.95 3.66 -14.16
N TYR A 7 11.07 4.94 -14.55
CA TYR A 7 10.99 6.04 -13.58
C TYR A 7 9.64 6.07 -12.88
N HIS A 8 8.54 5.89 -13.61
CA HIS A 8 7.22 5.92 -12.99
C HIS A 8 7.03 4.72 -12.04
N ARG A 9 7.54 3.54 -12.39
CA ARG A 9 7.54 2.33 -11.54
C ARG A 9 8.32 2.55 -10.23
N GLN A 10 9.47 3.19 -10.30
CA GLN A 10 10.27 3.61 -9.14
C GLN A 10 9.49 4.53 -8.21
N ASN A 11 8.77 5.52 -8.76
CA ASN A 11 8.00 6.50 -7.96
C ASN A 11 6.91 5.88 -7.08
N TYR A 12 6.35 4.72 -7.45
CA TYR A 12 5.30 4.07 -6.65
C TYR A 12 5.75 3.72 -5.23
N GLY A 13 7.02 3.33 -5.05
CA GLY A 13 7.54 3.04 -3.71
C GLY A 13 7.71 4.29 -2.85
N GLY A 14 7.66 5.50 -3.41
CA GLY A 14 7.55 6.73 -2.63
C GLY A 14 6.09 7.14 -2.44
N CYS A 15 5.38 7.42 -3.54
CA CYS A 15 4.05 8.02 -3.46
C CYS A 15 3.00 7.09 -2.83
N LYS A 16 3.05 5.77 -3.09
CA LYS A 16 2.10 4.83 -2.48
C LYS A 16 2.43 4.49 -1.05
N VAL A 17 3.70 4.56 -0.67
CA VAL A 17 4.11 4.41 0.73
C VAL A 17 3.59 5.59 1.55
N GLY A 18 3.73 6.83 1.07
CA GLY A 18 3.11 7.97 1.76
C GLY A 18 1.58 7.87 1.90
N VAL A 19 0.90 7.30 0.89
CA VAL A 19 -0.54 6.97 1.01
C VAL A 19 -0.79 5.86 2.02
N ALA A 20 0.06 4.82 2.04
CA ALA A 20 -0.03 3.74 3.01
C ALA A 20 0.18 4.24 4.44
N ASP A 21 1.11 5.18 4.67
CA ASP A 21 1.36 5.77 5.99
C ASP A 21 0.13 6.48 6.54
N VAL A 22 -0.58 7.23 5.70
CA VAL A 22 -1.85 7.86 6.08
C VAL A 22 -2.90 6.81 6.43
N LEU A 23 -3.01 5.72 5.65
CA LEU A 23 -3.96 4.64 5.92
C LEU A 23 -3.61 3.86 7.20
N ILE A 24 -2.32 3.59 7.44
CA ILE A 24 -1.80 2.95 8.65
C ILE A 24 -2.13 3.82 9.86
N GLY A 25 -1.82 5.11 9.80
CA GLY A 25 -2.13 6.06 10.87
C GLY A 25 -3.62 6.15 11.15
N ALA A 26 -4.46 6.24 10.09
CA ALA A 26 -5.91 6.25 10.24
C ALA A 26 -6.43 4.96 10.87
N THR A 27 -5.87 3.81 10.49
CA THR A 27 -6.25 2.50 11.01
C THR A 27 -5.85 2.32 12.47
N ALA A 28 -4.64 2.75 12.84
CA ALA A 28 -4.18 2.74 14.23
C ALA A 28 -5.04 3.65 15.12
N GLN A 29 -5.33 4.87 14.66
CA GLN A 29 -6.19 5.81 15.37
C GLN A 29 -7.63 5.29 15.48
N MET A 30 -8.14 4.58 14.47
CA MET A 30 -9.45 3.93 14.52
C MET A 30 -9.50 2.84 15.59
N ALA A 31 -8.43 2.05 15.75
CA ALA A 31 -8.35 1.05 16.81
C ALA A 31 -8.39 1.69 18.21
N GLU A 32 -7.79 2.88 18.39
CA GLU A 32 -7.91 3.66 19.63
C GLU A 32 -9.34 4.15 19.85
N TYR A 33 -9.98 4.71 18.82
CA TYR A 33 -11.37 5.17 18.91
C TYR A 33 -12.36 4.03 19.21
N ASN A 34 -12.05 2.82 18.75
CA ASN A 34 -12.81 1.61 19.04
C ASN A 34 -12.43 0.98 20.41
N GLY A 35 -11.43 1.51 21.13
CA GLY A 35 -11.01 1.02 22.45
C GLY A 35 -10.24 -0.31 22.43
N VAL A 36 -9.67 -0.72 21.29
CA VAL A 36 -9.06 -2.04 21.09
C VAL A 36 -7.57 -2.00 20.72
N ALA A 37 -6.93 -0.83 20.76
CA ALA A 37 -5.53 -0.65 20.35
C ALA A 37 -4.52 -1.53 21.13
N ALA A 38 -4.86 -1.97 22.35
CA ALA A 38 -4.00 -2.84 23.15
C ALA A 38 -3.97 -4.31 22.68
N ALA A 39 -4.96 -4.75 21.90
CA ALA A 39 -5.09 -6.14 21.46
C ALA A 39 -3.90 -6.57 20.59
N SER A 40 -3.32 -7.73 20.90
CA SER A 40 -2.11 -8.23 20.24
C SER A 40 -2.27 -8.38 18.73
N HIS A 41 -3.40 -8.93 18.29
CA HIS A 41 -3.68 -9.11 16.86
C HIS A 41 -3.89 -7.78 16.10
N ILE A 42 -4.24 -6.68 16.78
CA ILE A 42 -4.33 -5.37 16.14
C ILE A 42 -2.93 -4.81 15.91
N LYS A 43 -2.07 -4.88 16.93
CA LYS A 43 -0.67 -4.46 16.84
C LYS A 43 0.08 -5.24 15.76
N ASP A 44 -0.11 -6.57 15.73
CA ASP A 44 0.49 -7.45 14.73
C ASP A 44 0.09 -7.07 13.30
N LYS A 45 -1.21 -6.82 13.05
CA LYS A 45 -1.69 -6.35 11.75
C LYS A 45 -1.13 -4.99 11.35
N ILE A 46 -1.02 -4.04 12.29
CA ILE A 46 -0.40 -2.73 12.03
C ILE A 46 1.08 -2.90 11.68
N ILE A 47 1.80 -3.79 12.38
CA ILE A 47 3.20 -4.12 12.07
C ILE A 47 3.31 -4.70 10.66
N GLU A 48 2.41 -5.60 10.26
CA GLU A 48 2.39 -6.14 8.89
C GLU A 48 2.13 -5.03 7.86
N MET A 49 1.19 -4.12 8.11
CA MET A 49 0.96 -2.99 7.21
C MET A 49 2.21 -2.13 7.04
N ILE A 50 2.93 -1.84 8.12
CA ILE A 50 4.20 -1.08 8.11
C ILE A 50 5.26 -1.87 7.33
N HIS A 51 5.43 -3.16 7.60
CA HIS A 51 6.40 -4.01 6.90
C HIS A 51 6.19 -3.98 5.38
N LEU A 52 4.93 -4.12 4.93
CA LEU A 52 4.58 -4.11 3.52
C LEU A 52 4.83 -2.75 2.86
N ALA A 53 4.53 -1.64 3.56
CA ALA A 53 4.81 -0.29 3.11
C ALA A 53 6.32 -0.04 2.96
N GLU A 54 7.09 -0.31 4.02
CA GLU A 54 8.54 -0.11 4.03
C GLU A 54 9.26 -1.01 3.02
N THR A 55 8.74 -2.21 2.76
CA THR A 55 9.28 -3.08 1.70
C THR A 55 9.19 -2.42 0.32
N MET A 56 8.10 -1.71 0.01
CA MET A 56 8.00 -0.95 -1.24
C MET A 56 8.96 0.25 -1.27
N TYR A 57 9.11 0.94 -0.14
CA TYR A 57 10.01 2.09 -0.03
C TYR A 57 11.47 1.68 -0.24
N ASN A 58 11.89 0.60 0.42
CA ASN A 58 13.21 0.00 0.26
C ASN A 58 13.53 -0.33 -1.20
N CYS A 59 12.58 -0.92 -1.93
CA CYS A 59 12.77 -1.22 -3.36
C CYS A 59 12.96 0.07 -4.19
N SER A 60 12.25 1.15 -3.86
CA SER A 60 12.33 2.42 -4.58
C SER A 60 13.68 3.09 -4.36
N ILE A 61 14.15 3.17 -3.11
CA ILE A 61 15.50 3.67 -2.81
C ILE A 61 16.56 2.81 -3.52
N ALA A 62 16.44 1.48 -3.48
CA ALA A 62 17.41 0.59 -4.11
C ALA A 62 17.49 0.84 -5.63
N CYS A 63 16.37 0.92 -6.34
CA CYS A 63 16.41 1.16 -7.79
C CYS A 63 16.90 2.57 -8.17
N SER A 64 16.74 3.55 -7.27
CA SER A 64 17.33 4.89 -7.43
C SER A 64 18.84 4.89 -7.17
N ALA A 65 19.29 4.22 -6.11
CA ALA A 65 20.69 4.16 -5.71
C ALA A 65 21.55 3.37 -6.70
N GLU A 66 21.01 2.28 -7.25
CA GLU A 66 21.64 1.46 -8.30
C GLU A 66 21.45 2.04 -9.71
N GLY A 67 21.05 3.31 -9.81
CA GLY A 67 20.94 4.00 -11.09
C GLY A 67 22.29 4.16 -11.80
N HIS A 68 22.25 4.55 -13.07
CA HIS A 68 23.43 4.84 -13.87
C HIS A 68 23.25 6.06 -14.76
N LEU A 69 24.38 6.67 -15.14
CA LEU A 69 24.40 7.78 -16.09
C LEU A 69 24.08 7.28 -17.51
N THR A 70 23.18 7.96 -18.21
CA THR A 70 22.92 7.71 -19.63
C THR A 70 23.93 8.45 -20.52
N GLU A 71 23.97 8.11 -21.80
CA GLU A 71 24.76 8.85 -22.81
C GLU A 71 24.36 10.34 -22.91
N ALA A 72 23.11 10.67 -22.60
CA ALA A 72 22.61 12.05 -22.58
C ALA A 72 22.99 12.81 -21.29
N GLY A 73 23.64 12.16 -20.33
CA GLY A 73 24.12 12.78 -19.09
C GLY A 73 23.08 12.87 -17.96
N ASN A 74 21.85 12.38 -18.15
CA ASN A 74 20.87 12.25 -17.08
C ASN A 74 20.99 10.88 -16.39
N TRP A 75 20.47 10.76 -15.16
CA TRP A 75 20.50 9.50 -14.40
C TRP A 75 19.27 8.64 -14.68
N TYR A 76 19.47 7.37 -15.00
CA TYR A 76 18.42 6.37 -15.19
C TYR A 76 18.43 5.36 -14.04
N VAL A 77 17.24 4.95 -13.58
CA VAL A 77 17.07 3.98 -12.48
C VAL A 77 17.47 2.57 -12.92
N ASP A 78 17.78 1.70 -11.96
CA ASP A 78 17.83 0.26 -12.24
C ASP A 78 16.43 -0.23 -12.61
N ALA A 79 16.26 -0.62 -13.88
CA ALA A 79 14.96 -1.00 -14.43
C ALA A 79 14.42 -2.30 -13.82
N LEU A 80 15.31 -3.26 -13.51
CA LEU A 80 14.92 -4.55 -12.92
C LEU A 80 14.33 -4.32 -11.53
N LEU A 81 15.00 -3.51 -10.71
CA LEU A 81 14.53 -3.15 -9.38
C LEU A 81 13.29 -2.24 -9.43
N ALA A 82 13.20 -1.30 -10.38
CA ALA A 82 11.96 -0.52 -10.55
C ALA A 82 10.76 -1.42 -10.88
N ASN A 83 10.95 -2.48 -11.67
CA ASN A 83 9.91 -3.47 -11.94
C ASN A 83 9.48 -4.24 -10.68
N THR A 84 10.37 -4.49 -9.73
CA THR A 84 9.99 -5.13 -8.44
C THR A 84 9.17 -4.18 -7.57
N VAL A 85 9.52 -2.87 -7.52
CA VAL A 85 8.74 -1.84 -6.81
C VAL A 85 7.27 -1.90 -7.26
N LYS A 86 7.04 -1.74 -8.57
CA LYS A 86 5.68 -1.67 -9.08
C LYS A 86 4.94 -2.99 -8.91
N LEU A 87 5.60 -4.15 -9.11
CA LEU A 87 4.95 -5.44 -8.94
C LEU A 87 4.55 -5.72 -7.49
N ASN A 88 5.34 -5.26 -6.51
CA ASN A 88 4.96 -5.31 -5.10
C ASN A 88 3.76 -4.39 -4.82
N CYS A 89 3.77 -3.18 -5.38
CA CYS A 89 2.66 -2.22 -5.27
C CYS A 89 1.32 -2.80 -5.75
N THR A 90 1.31 -3.65 -6.80
CA THR A 90 0.06 -4.29 -7.27
C THR A 90 -0.51 -5.32 -6.29
N ARG A 91 0.15 -5.59 -5.16
CA ARG A 91 -0.22 -6.61 -4.17
C ARG A 91 -0.35 -6.01 -2.78
N PHE A 92 0.69 -5.33 -2.32
CA PHE A 92 0.81 -4.89 -0.94
C PHE A 92 -0.20 -3.81 -0.58
N MET A 93 -0.51 -2.89 -1.51
CA MET A 93 -1.57 -1.90 -1.27
C MET A 93 -2.94 -2.54 -1.02
N TYR A 94 -3.22 -3.67 -1.66
CA TYR A 94 -4.48 -4.40 -1.44
C TYR A 94 -4.49 -5.10 -0.08
N GLU A 95 -3.37 -5.68 0.35
CA GLU A 95 -3.29 -6.31 1.66
C GLU A 95 -3.35 -5.28 2.80
N ILE A 96 -2.66 -4.15 2.66
CA ILE A 96 -2.75 -3.03 3.60
C ILE A 96 -4.20 -2.54 3.70
N ALA A 97 -4.91 -2.39 2.58
CA ALA A 97 -6.32 -2.01 2.57
C ALA A 97 -7.22 -3.07 3.24
N ARG A 98 -6.98 -4.35 2.99
CA ARG A 98 -7.71 -5.46 3.61
C ARG A 98 -7.53 -5.47 5.13
N LEU A 99 -6.31 -5.25 5.62
CA LEU A 99 -6.01 -5.15 7.05
C LEU A 99 -6.65 -3.91 7.69
N ALA A 100 -6.70 -2.79 6.96
CA ALA A 100 -7.41 -1.60 7.40
C ALA A 100 -8.91 -1.85 7.59
N HIS A 101 -9.56 -2.57 6.67
CA HIS A 101 -10.97 -2.97 6.81
C HIS A 101 -11.23 -3.83 8.04
N ASP A 102 -10.35 -4.82 8.27
CA ASP A 102 -10.43 -5.73 9.41
C ASP A 102 -10.38 -4.97 10.74
N ILE A 103 -9.40 -4.07 10.89
CA ILE A 103 -9.22 -3.28 12.12
C ILE A 103 -10.33 -2.23 12.29
N ALA A 104 -10.73 -1.56 11.21
CA ALA A 104 -11.75 -0.52 11.29
C ALA A 104 -13.15 -1.10 11.61
N GLY A 105 -13.44 -2.30 11.11
CA GLY A 105 -14.71 -2.99 11.30
C GLY A 105 -15.78 -2.58 10.29
N GLY A 106 -16.85 -3.38 10.20
CA GLY A 106 -17.85 -3.28 9.13
C GLY A 106 -18.61 -1.96 9.05
N PHE A 107 -18.59 -1.15 10.12
CA PHE A 107 -19.31 0.12 10.14
C PHE A 107 -18.83 1.09 9.06
N ILE A 108 -17.57 0.99 8.60
CA ILE A 108 -17.05 1.83 7.51
C ILE A 108 -17.84 1.69 6.20
N ALA A 109 -18.49 0.53 5.98
CA ALA A 109 -19.30 0.25 4.80
C ALA A 109 -20.80 0.56 5.02
N THR A 110 -21.21 0.82 6.26
CA THR A 110 -22.61 1.01 6.66
C THR A 110 -22.82 2.30 7.45
N LEU A 111 -21.90 3.25 7.32
CA LEU A 111 -22.00 4.56 7.96
C LEU A 111 -23.20 5.33 7.38
N PRO A 112 -23.96 6.06 8.22
CA PRO A 112 -25.03 6.93 7.75
C PRO A 112 -24.47 8.08 6.91
N TYR A 113 -25.33 8.69 6.07
CA TYR A 113 -24.94 9.85 5.29
C TYR A 113 -24.79 11.08 6.21
N GLU A 114 -23.97 12.06 5.82
CA GLU A 114 -23.75 13.24 6.66
C GLU A 114 -25.05 14.00 6.92
N ALA A 115 -25.97 14.07 5.95
CA ALA A 115 -27.26 14.72 6.16
C ALA A 115 -28.11 14.04 7.25
N ASP A 116 -28.02 12.71 7.38
CA ASP A 116 -28.69 11.98 8.47
C ASP A 116 -28.05 12.30 9.82
N TYR A 117 -26.72 12.43 9.87
CA TYR A 117 -26.00 12.82 11.08
C TYR A 117 -26.33 14.25 11.53
N ARG A 118 -26.53 15.18 10.58
CA ARG A 118 -26.89 16.58 10.87
C ARG A 118 -28.39 16.80 11.12
N SER A 119 -29.23 15.81 10.83
CA SER A 119 -30.68 15.92 11.00
C SER A 119 -31.06 16.02 12.47
N PRO A 120 -32.01 16.90 12.85
CA PRO A 120 -32.49 17.00 14.23
C PRO A 120 -33.24 15.75 14.69
N VAL A 121 -33.70 14.90 13.77
CA VAL A 121 -34.44 13.67 14.07
C VAL A 121 -33.49 12.49 14.25
N THR A 122 -32.59 12.25 13.29
CA THR A 122 -31.71 11.06 13.27
C THR A 122 -30.36 11.31 13.95
N GLY A 123 -29.85 12.54 13.93
CA GLY A 123 -28.56 12.92 14.51
C GLY A 123 -28.39 12.50 15.97
N PRO A 124 -29.35 12.76 16.88
CA PRO A 124 -29.25 12.33 18.28
C PRO A 124 -29.12 10.81 18.45
N TYR A 125 -29.75 10.02 17.58
CA TYR A 125 -29.63 8.56 17.60
C TYR A 125 -28.28 8.09 17.06
N ILE A 126 -27.80 8.73 15.99
CA ILE A 126 -26.49 8.40 15.42
C ILE A 126 -25.39 8.72 16.43
N GLU A 127 -25.41 9.90 17.06
CA GLU A 127 -24.47 10.28 18.12
C GLU A 127 -24.48 9.25 19.25
N LYS A 128 -25.67 8.86 19.72
CA LYS A 128 -25.82 7.87 20.80
C LYS A 128 -25.28 6.48 20.42
N TYR A 129 -25.62 5.96 19.24
CA TYR A 129 -25.36 4.55 18.89
C TYR A 129 -24.06 4.32 18.11
N PHE A 130 -23.46 5.35 17.51
CA PHE A 130 -22.15 5.25 16.84
C PHE A 130 -20.97 5.67 17.73
N THR A 131 -21.23 6.12 18.96
CA THR A 131 -20.19 6.29 19.99
C THR A 131 -19.49 4.95 20.25
N ALA A 132 -18.17 4.98 20.46
CA ALA A 132 -17.39 3.83 20.92
C ALA A 132 -16.67 4.17 22.24
N ASP A 133 -15.55 4.89 22.19
CA ASP A 133 -14.96 5.51 23.38
C ASP A 133 -15.72 6.81 23.76
N PRO A 134 -16.29 6.94 24.97
CA PRO A 134 -17.01 8.15 25.39
C PRO A 134 -16.14 9.42 25.46
N LYS A 135 -14.81 9.30 25.39
CA LYS A 135 -13.88 10.43 25.31
C LYS A 135 -13.68 10.95 23.88
N VAL A 136 -14.16 10.23 22.87
CA VAL A 136 -13.99 10.57 21.45
C VAL A 136 -15.33 11.02 20.88
N PRO A 137 -15.44 12.24 20.33
CA PRO A 137 -16.65 12.68 19.64
C PRO A 137 -17.03 11.73 18.50
N THR A 138 -18.31 11.36 18.38
CA THR A 138 -18.77 10.43 17.33
C THR A 138 -18.42 10.93 15.93
N GLU A 139 -18.51 12.25 15.71
CA GLU A 139 -18.11 12.87 14.44
C GLU A 139 -16.66 12.55 14.05
N HIS A 140 -15.72 12.52 15.01
CA HIS A 140 -14.31 12.24 14.73
C HIS A 140 -14.13 10.79 14.29
N ARG A 141 -14.82 9.84 14.94
CA ARG A 141 -14.83 8.43 14.56
C ARG A 141 -15.44 8.24 13.17
N ILE A 142 -16.54 8.91 12.86
CA ILE A 142 -17.19 8.87 11.53
C ILE A 142 -16.25 9.43 10.45
N ARG A 143 -15.64 10.60 10.67
CA ARG A 143 -14.71 11.22 9.71
C ARG A 143 -13.52 10.32 9.39
N LEU A 144 -12.94 9.70 10.41
CA LEU A 144 -11.80 8.79 10.23
C LEU A 144 -12.21 7.52 9.48
N ALA A 145 -13.40 6.99 9.77
CA ALA A 145 -13.94 5.84 9.03
C ALA A 145 -14.21 6.16 7.55
N ARG A 146 -14.74 7.36 7.24
CA ARG A 146 -14.89 7.82 5.84
C ARG A 146 -13.55 7.96 5.12
N LEU A 147 -12.49 8.38 5.82
CA LEU A 147 -11.14 8.40 5.24
C LEU A 147 -10.69 6.98 4.86
N ILE A 148 -10.80 6.01 5.78
CA ILE A 148 -10.44 4.61 5.52
C ILE A 148 -11.26 4.05 4.35
N GLU A 149 -12.58 4.24 4.34
CA GLU A 149 -13.47 3.83 3.24
C GLU A 149 -13.00 4.40 1.90
N ASN A 150 -12.78 5.71 1.82
CA ASN A 150 -12.38 6.37 0.58
C ASN A 150 -11.01 5.88 0.06
N MET A 151 -10.04 5.68 0.95
CA MET A 151 -8.70 5.22 0.58
C MET A 151 -8.67 3.76 0.09
N THR A 152 -9.64 2.96 0.51
CA THR A 152 -9.66 1.51 0.29
C THR A 152 -10.71 1.05 -0.72
N GLY A 153 -11.66 1.90 -1.12
CA GLY A 153 -12.74 1.55 -2.04
C GLY A 153 -12.61 2.09 -3.48
N GLY A 154 -11.58 2.89 -3.79
CA GLY A 154 -11.58 3.73 -4.98
C GLY A 154 -10.36 3.64 -5.90
N THR A 155 -10.15 4.75 -6.62
CA THR A 155 -9.11 4.93 -7.65
C THR A 155 -7.70 4.59 -7.16
N ALA A 156 -7.40 4.80 -5.86
CA ALA A 156 -6.07 4.57 -5.31
C ALA A 156 -5.58 3.12 -5.48
N LEU A 157 -6.45 2.13 -5.28
CA LEU A 157 -6.11 0.71 -5.45
C LEU A 157 -6.04 0.32 -6.93
N ALA A 158 -7.01 0.74 -7.73
CA ALA A 158 -7.03 0.46 -9.17
C ALA A 158 -5.79 1.03 -9.89
N GLU A 159 -5.36 2.23 -9.51
CA GLU A 159 -4.15 2.84 -10.05
C GLU A 159 -2.87 2.13 -9.52
N SER A 160 -2.87 1.68 -8.26
CA SER A 160 -1.79 0.81 -7.73
C SER A 160 -1.67 -0.50 -8.52
N MET A 161 -2.76 -1.03 -9.08
CA MET A 161 -2.75 -2.21 -9.95
C MET A 161 -2.24 -1.91 -11.37
N HIS A 162 -2.67 -0.80 -11.98
CA HIS A 162 -2.52 -0.60 -13.44
C HIS A 162 -1.60 0.54 -13.88
N GLY A 163 -1.31 1.50 -13.00
CA GLY A 163 -0.45 2.63 -13.33
C GLY A 163 0.96 2.18 -13.71
N ALA A 164 1.53 2.79 -14.77
CA ALA A 164 2.78 2.36 -15.41
C ALA A 164 2.80 0.89 -15.93
N GLY A 165 1.62 0.29 -16.13
CA GLY A 165 1.42 -1.03 -16.72
C GLY A 165 0.84 -2.05 -15.74
N SER A 166 -0.03 -2.91 -16.26
CA SER A 166 -0.63 -4.03 -15.52
C SER A 166 0.43 -5.06 -15.07
N PRO A 167 0.15 -5.92 -14.06
CA PRO A 167 1.10 -6.87 -13.47
C PRO A 167 1.96 -7.65 -14.46
N GLN A 168 1.35 -8.11 -15.57
CA GLN A 168 2.05 -8.90 -16.57
C GLN A 168 3.17 -8.12 -17.29
N ALA A 169 3.04 -6.80 -17.43
CA ALA A 169 4.07 -5.97 -18.02
C ALA A 169 5.38 -6.04 -17.22
N MET A 170 5.33 -5.91 -15.89
CA MET A 170 6.52 -6.04 -15.05
C MET A 170 7.06 -7.47 -15.05
N ARG A 171 6.20 -8.50 -15.09
CA ARG A 171 6.64 -9.91 -15.12
C ARG A 171 7.44 -10.25 -16.37
N VAL A 172 6.99 -9.77 -17.54
CA VAL A 172 7.73 -9.91 -18.81
C VAL A 172 9.10 -9.25 -18.70
N MET A 173 9.15 -8.01 -18.18
CA MET A 173 10.39 -7.27 -18.03
C MET A 173 11.37 -7.93 -17.05
N LEU A 174 10.90 -8.37 -15.87
CA LEU A 174 11.73 -9.08 -14.90
C LEU A 174 12.37 -10.34 -15.49
N TYR A 175 11.63 -11.09 -16.30
CA TYR A 175 12.17 -12.28 -16.97
C TYR A 175 13.21 -11.92 -18.02
N ARG A 176 13.02 -10.80 -18.74
CA ARG A 176 13.94 -10.32 -19.78
C ARG A 176 15.23 -9.70 -19.20
N GLU A 177 15.11 -8.94 -18.12
CA GLU A 177 16.21 -8.19 -17.51
C GLU A 177 17.05 -9.06 -16.57
N THR A 178 16.48 -10.15 -16.01
CA THR A 178 17.24 -11.03 -15.15
C THR A 178 18.24 -11.88 -15.95
N ASN A 179 19.47 -11.96 -15.47
CA ASN A 179 20.48 -12.84 -16.07
C ASN A 179 20.27 -14.30 -15.64
N LEU A 180 19.25 -14.95 -16.20
CA LEU A 180 18.86 -16.31 -15.82
C LEU A 180 19.96 -17.32 -16.14
N GLU A 181 20.69 -17.15 -17.26
CA GLU A 181 21.81 -18.03 -17.59
C GLU A 181 22.96 -17.90 -16.60
N HIS A 182 23.24 -16.71 -16.08
CA HIS A 182 24.22 -16.55 -15.00
C HIS A 182 23.79 -17.31 -13.74
N LYS A 183 22.52 -17.18 -13.32
CA LYS A 183 21.98 -17.94 -12.18
C LYS A 183 22.09 -19.45 -12.39
N LYS A 184 21.77 -19.94 -13.60
CA LYS A 184 21.94 -21.36 -13.97
C LYS A 184 23.41 -21.80 -13.92
N ARG A 185 24.36 -20.97 -14.37
CA ARG A 185 25.80 -21.25 -14.27
C ARG A 185 26.25 -21.34 -12.81
N LEU A 186 25.81 -20.44 -11.95
CA LEU A 186 26.10 -20.50 -10.50
C LEU A 186 25.61 -21.81 -9.90
N ALA A 187 24.36 -22.20 -10.18
CA ALA A 187 23.77 -23.44 -9.69
C ALA A 187 24.55 -24.68 -10.18
N ARG A 188 24.85 -24.76 -11.49
CA ARG A 188 25.62 -25.88 -12.06
C ARG A 188 27.00 -26.00 -11.44
N ARG A 189 27.70 -24.87 -11.24
CA ARG A 189 29.01 -24.85 -10.60
C ARG A 189 28.97 -25.42 -9.18
N LEU A 190 27.98 -25.01 -8.38
CA LEU A 190 27.82 -25.51 -7.00
C LEU A 190 27.43 -26.99 -6.97
N ALA A 191 26.63 -27.44 -7.94
CA ALA A 191 26.20 -28.83 -8.08
C ALA A 191 27.24 -29.74 -8.77
N LYS A 192 28.41 -29.21 -9.18
CA LYS A 192 29.44 -29.92 -9.94
C LYS A 192 28.91 -30.56 -11.24
N ILE A 193 28.01 -29.85 -11.93
CA ILE A 193 27.48 -30.27 -13.24
C ILE A 193 28.32 -29.59 -14.32
N GLU A 194 29.11 -30.38 -15.03
CA GLU A 194 29.81 -29.94 -16.25
C GLU A 194 28.85 -30.12 -17.45
N LEU A 195 28.59 -29.03 -18.17
CA LEU A 195 27.85 -29.02 -19.44
C LEU A 195 28.78 -28.44 -20.52
#